data_AF-A0A951SRG2-F1
#
_entry.id   AF-A0A951SRG2-F1
#
_cell.length_a   1.000
_cell.length_b   1.000
_cell.length_c   1.000
_cell.angle_alpha   90.00
_cell.angle_beta   90.00
_cell.angle_gamma   90.00
#
_symmetry.space_group_name_H-M   'P 1'
#
loop_
_entity.id
_entity.type
_entity.pdbx_description
1 polymer ?
#
loop_
_entity_poly.entity_id
_entity_poly.type
_entity_poly.pdbx_seq_one_letter_code
_entity_poly.pdbx_strand_id
1 'polypeptide(L)'
;MKFNKLFALMLAFSLTVVAGSSVFAQDEEEMTEEEWQMQMDELTVRKNDLTSTLNSLNSDIDGLRKSSAQKDNELEKAENDLYASVGATKSQVADFRTKFNDLEKKINSKSGSKEDAEKTFAEIEASKIRCLPEFWDRFNAMKKKLDAWGPAPTNNYTVVKGDCLWKISGKSNIYNNPKLWPALWEANKSGVVSAPPRIPKTIPNPNLIYPGQVLKVPTLTDAQKKDYLKKRVYWRNTKTKNRIKKTTKTESTEKKESTEKKSN
;
A
#
# COMPACT_ATOMS: atom_id res chain seq x y z
N MET A 1 -33.94 44.29 -31.81
CA MET A 1 -33.55 44.14 -33.24
C MET A 1 -33.22 42.70 -33.65
N LYS A 2 -33.89 41.67 -33.10
CA LYS A 2 -33.67 40.26 -33.49
C LYS A 2 -34.89 39.62 -34.20
N PHE A 3 -36.07 40.21 -34.07
CA PHE A 3 -37.30 39.72 -34.71
C PHE A 3 -37.31 39.94 -36.23
N ASN A 4 -36.83 41.11 -36.69
CA ASN A 4 -36.81 41.43 -38.12
C ASN A 4 -35.83 40.55 -38.92
N LYS A 5 -34.77 40.03 -38.26
CA LYS A 5 -33.82 39.09 -38.87
C LYS A 5 -34.41 37.69 -39.00
N LEU A 6 -35.27 37.28 -38.07
CA LEU A 6 -35.97 36.00 -38.10
C LEU A 6 -37.10 36.00 -39.16
N PHE A 7 -37.80 37.13 -39.29
CA PHE A 7 -38.84 37.32 -40.30
C PHE A 7 -38.27 37.37 -41.73
N ALA A 8 -37.14 38.04 -41.93
CA ALA A 8 -36.44 38.05 -43.21
C ALA A 8 -35.90 36.66 -43.62
N LEU A 9 -35.53 35.82 -42.64
CA LEU A 9 -35.04 34.46 -42.88
C LEU A 9 -36.19 33.49 -43.23
N MET A 10 -37.35 33.65 -42.59
CA MET A 10 -38.59 32.94 -42.96
C MET A 10 -39.07 33.31 -44.38
N LEU A 11 -39.01 34.60 -44.74
CA LEU A 11 -39.46 35.08 -46.05
C LEU A 11 -38.48 34.72 -47.19
N ALA A 12 -37.18 34.61 -46.88
CA ALA A 12 -36.18 34.13 -47.83
C ALA A 12 -36.26 32.60 -48.06
N PHE A 13 -36.65 31.84 -47.04
CA PHE A 13 -36.87 30.40 -47.15
C PHE A 13 -38.15 30.08 -47.95
N SER A 14 -39.19 30.92 -47.84
CA SER A 14 -40.40 30.76 -48.67
C SER A 14 -40.16 31.12 -50.13
N LEU A 15 -39.25 32.06 -50.44
CA LEU A 15 -38.98 32.49 -51.83
C LEU A 15 -38.05 31.55 -52.59
N THR A 16 -37.19 30.80 -51.89
CA THR A 16 -36.24 29.85 -52.53
C THR A 16 -36.86 28.50 -52.87
N VAL A 17 -38.03 28.18 -52.32
CA VAL A 17 -38.80 26.99 -52.69
C VAL A 17 -39.55 27.16 -54.02
N VAL A 18 -39.80 28.40 -54.46
CA VAL A 18 -40.63 28.68 -55.66
C VAL A 18 -39.83 28.72 -56.98
N ALA A 19 -38.50 28.82 -56.94
CA ALA A 19 -37.68 28.97 -58.16
C ALA A 19 -37.02 27.66 -58.66
N GLY A 20 -37.29 26.51 -58.05
CA GLY A 20 -36.57 25.26 -58.29
C GLY A 20 -37.33 24.13 -59.01
N SER A 21 -38.61 24.29 -59.35
CA SER A 21 -39.44 23.18 -59.86
C SER A 21 -39.70 23.30 -61.37
N SER A 22 -38.68 22.97 -62.17
CA SER A 22 -38.90 22.41 -63.51
C SER A 22 -38.59 20.90 -63.50
N VAL A 23 -39.65 20.12 -63.70
CA VAL A 23 -39.64 18.71 -64.16
C VAL A 23 -39.02 17.70 -63.20
N PHE A 24 -39.76 17.37 -62.13
CA PHE A 24 -40.03 15.98 -61.75
C PHE A 24 -41.44 15.95 -61.17
N ALA A 25 -42.32 15.17 -61.79
CA ALA A 25 -43.64 14.86 -61.28
C ALA A 25 -43.49 14.15 -59.91
N GLN A 26 -43.76 14.87 -58.84
CA GLN A 26 -44.34 14.30 -57.64
C GLN A 26 -45.84 14.45 -57.83
N ASP A 27 -46.58 13.35 -57.75
CA ASP A 27 -48.02 13.41 -57.53
C ASP A 27 -48.24 14.26 -56.27
N GLU A 28 -48.67 15.52 -56.44
CA GLU A 28 -49.22 16.35 -55.38
C GLU A 28 -50.61 15.76 -55.07
N GLU A 29 -50.64 14.66 -54.32
CA GLU A 29 -51.85 14.31 -53.59
C GLU A 29 -52.07 15.43 -52.57
N GLU A 30 -52.95 16.37 -52.92
CA GLU A 30 -53.50 17.32 -51.96
C GLU A 30 -54.10 16.49 -50.82
N MET A 31 -53.43 16.54 -49.67
CA MET A 31 -53.90 15.90 -48.44
C MET A 31 -55.37 16.30 -48.24
N THR A 32 -56.24 15.30 -48.28
CA THR A 32 -57.68 15.53 -48.16
C THR A 32 -57.98 16.20 -46.81
N GLU A 33 -59.06 16.99 -46.72
CA GLU A 33 -59.46 17.65 -45.47
C GLU A 33 -59.57 16.65 -44.31
N GLU A 34 -60.01 15.43 -44.61
CA GLU A 34 -60.08 14.30 -43.66
C GLU A 34 -58.69 13.84 -43.19
N GLU A 35 -57.72 13.69 -44.10
CA GLU A 35 -56.34 13.34 -43.75
C GLU A 35 -55.66 14.42 -42.91
N TRP A 36 -55.93 15.70 -43.22
CA TRP A 36 -55.43 16.82 -42.42
C TRP A 36 -56.02 16.81 -41.00
N GLN A 37 -57.33 16.59 -40.90
CA GLN A 37 -58.01 16.52 -39.61
C GLN A 37 -57.46 15.36 -38.76
N MET A 38 -57.24 14.19 -39.36
CA MET A 38 -56.60 13.06 -38.69
C MET A 38 -55.19 13.37 -38.20
N GLN A 39 -54.37 14.07 -39.00
CA GLN A 39 -53.04 14.49 -38.59
C GLN A 39 -53.08 15.51 -37.44
N MET A 40 -54.01 16.46 -37.46
CA MET A 40 -54.19 17.41 -36.37
C MET A 40 -54.62 16.72 -35.07
N ASP A 41 -55.52 15.74 -35.16
CA ASP A 41 -55.95 14.95 -34.02
C ASP A 41 -54.80 14.10 -33.46
N GLU A 42 -54.02 13.43 -34.32
CA GLU A 42 -52.82 12.68 -33.92
C GLU A 42 -51.79 13.57 -33.22
N LEU A 43 -51.46 14.72 -33.82
CA LEU A 43 -50.51 15.67 -33.25
C LEU A 43 -51.01 16.23 -31.92
N THR A 44 -52.33 16.43 -31.77
CA THR A 44 -52.95 16.88 -30.53
C THR A 44 -52.82 15.81 -29.44
N VAL A 45 -53.12 14.55 -29.77
CA VAL A 45 -52.93 13.41 -28.85
C VAL A 45 -51.47 13.30 -28.43
N ARG A 46 -50.53 13.35 -29.37
CA ARG A 46 -49.08 13.27 -29.10
C ARG A 46 -48.59 14.43 -28.25
N LYS A 47 -49.08 15.65 -28.48
CA LYS A 47 -48.77 16.81 -27.64
C LYS A 47 -49.26 16.61 -26.21
N ASN A 48 -50.47 16.09 -26.03
CA ASN A 48 -51.05 15.83 -24.72
C ASN A 48 -50.26 14.73 -23.98
N ASP A 49 -49.86 13.66 -24.67
CA ASP A 49 -49.02 12.60 -24.12
C ASP A 49 -47.61 13.10 -23.72
N LEU A 50 -46.95 13.86 -24.59
CA LEU A 50 -45.67 14.50 -24.29
C LEU A 50 -45.78 15.48 -23.11
N THR A 51 -46.89 16.20 -22.98
CA THR A 51 -47.13 17.09 -21.84
C THR A 51 -47.33 16.30 -20.55
N SER A 52 -48.07 15.19 -20.62
CA SER A 52 -48.29 14.29 -19.48
C SER A 52 -46.99 13.66 -18.98
N THR A 53 -46.18 13.13 -19.90
CA THR A 53 -44.86 12.57 -19.59
C THR A 53 -43.90 13.61 -19.02
N LEU A 54 -43.88 14.84 -19.56
CA LEU A 54 -43.09 15.95 -19.01
C LEU A 54 -43.50 16.23 -17.55
N ASN A 55 -44.81 16.32 -17.28
CA ASN A 55 -45.31 16.55 -15.93
C ASN A 55 -44.94 15.42 -14.96
N SER A 56 -45.03 14.16 -15.42
CA SER A 56 -44.58 13.00 -14.63
C SER A 56 -43.09 13.07 -14.32
N LEU A 57 -42.24 13.30 -15.33
CA LEU A 57 -40.79 13.40 -15.16
C LEU A 57 -40.40 14.55 -14.23
N ASN A 58 -41.09 15.69 -14.31
CA ASN A 58 -40.86 16.79 -13.36
C ASN A 58 -41.22 16.39 -11.92
N SER A 59 -42.33 15.67 -11.74
CA SER A 59 -42.72 15.15 -10.42
C SER A 59 -41.68 14.18 -9.86
N ASP A 60 -41.16 13.29 -10.71
CA ASP A 60 -40.10 12.35 -10.34
C ASP A 60 -38.80 13.08 -9.97
N ILE A 61 -38.39 14.10 -10.75
CA ILE A 61 -37.21 14.93 -10.45
C ILE A 61 -37.38 15.61 -9.09
N ASP A 62 -38.53 16.20 -8.81
CA ASP A 62 -38.79 16.85 -7.52
C ASP A 62 -38.82 15.86 -6.36
N GLY A 63 -39.38 14.67 -6.58
CA GLY A 63 -39.34 13.56 -5.62
C GLY A 63 -37.92 13.09 -5.32
N LEU A 64 -37.09 12.90 -6.35
CA LEU A 64 -35.69 12.51 -6.23
C LEU A 64 -34.87 13.58 -5.52
N ARG A 65 -35.08 14.86 -5.84
CA ARG A 65 -34.42 15.99 -5.16
C ARG A 65 -34.75 16.02 -3.67
N LYS A 66 -36.02 15.83 -3.30
CA LYS A 66 -36.44 15.73 -1.89
C LYS A 66 -35.80 14.53 -1.20
N SER A 67 -35.78 13.36 -1.85
CA SER A 67 -35.17 12.17 -1.29
C SER A 67 -33.66 12.32 -1.09
N SER A 68 -32.96 12.99 -2.01
CA SER A 68 -31.53 13.30 -1.88
C SER A 68 -31.31 14.23 -0.68
N ALA A 69 -32.03 15.35 -0.61
CA ALA A 69 -31.90 16.30 0.49
C ALA A 69 -32.20 15.66 1.85
N GLN A 70 -33.16 14.74 1.92
CA GLN A 70 -33.45 13.99 3.14
C GLN A 70 -32.28 13.08 3.53
N LYS A 71 -31.74 12.30 2.59
CA LYS A 71 -30.58 11.42 2.85
C LYS A 71 -29.35 12.22 3.27
N ASP A 72 -29.11 13.38 2.66
CA ASP A 72 -28.01 14.27 3.02
C ASP A 72 -28.14 14.76 4.48
N ASN A 73 -29.34 15.17 4.88
CA ASN A 73 -29.62 15.56 6.28
C ASN A 73 -29.48 14.39 7.25
N GLU A 74 -29.96 13.20 6.88
CA GLU A 74 -29.84 11.98 7.70
C GLU A 74 -28.37 11.59 7.89
N LEU A 75 -27.56 11.71 6.83
CA LEU A 75 -26.13 11.44 6.87
C LEU A 75 -25.41 12.45 7.77
N GLU A 76 -25.69 13.74 7.61
CA GLU A 76 -25.10 14.78 8.47
C GLU A 76 -25.46 14.57 9.95
N LYS A 77 -26.71 14.19 10.23
CA LYS A 77 -27.13 13.84 11.58
C LYS A 77 -26.37 12.63 12.12
N ALA A 78 -26.26 11.56 11.34
CA ALA A 78 -25.53 10.36 11.75
C ALA A 78 -24.03 10.64 12.01
N GLU A 79 -23.40 11.47 11.19
CA GLU A 79 -22.02 11.93 11.42
C GLU A 79 -21.89 12.72 12.72
N ASN A 80 -22.81 13.66 12.97
CA ASN A 80 -22.78 14.49 14.17
C ASN A 80 -23.04 13.65 15.43
N ASP A 81 -23.99 12.71 15.39
CA ASP A 81 -24.28 11.78 16.48
C ASP A 81 -23.06 10.88 16.77
N LEU A 82 -22.37 10.41 15.73
CA LEU A 82 -21.14 9.64 15.87
C LEU A 82 -20.02 10.46 16.53
N TYR A 83 -19.77 11.68 16.08
CA TYR A 83 -18.74 12.55 16.68
C TYR A 83 -19.10 12.98 18.11
N ALA A 84 -20.38 13.21 18.38
CA ALA A 84 -20.87 13.47 19.72
C ALA A 84 -20.63 12.29 20.67
N SER A 85 -20.68 11.04 20.19
CA SER A 85 -20.39 9.85 21.01
C SER A 85 -18.96 9.84 21.58
N VAL A 86 -18.00 10.45 20.88
CA VAL A 86 -16.62 10.63 21.35
C VAL A 86 -16.39 12.00 22.00
N GLY A 87 -17.44 12.81 22.15
CA GLY A 87 -17.39 14.15 22.74
C GLY A 87 -16.67 15.18 21.87
N ALA A 88 -16.69 15.01 20.55
CA ALA A 88 -15.99 15.88 19.61
C ALA A 88 -16.96 16.55 18.63
N THR A 89 -16.56 17.70 18.12
CA THR A 89 -17.26 18.39 17.02
C THR A 89 -16.65 18.05 15.67
N LYS A 90 -17.40 18.28 14.58
CA LYS A 90 -16.93 18.09 13.19
C LYS A 90 -15.61 18.82 12.91
N SER A 91 -15.43 20.03 13.46
CA SER A 91 -14.18 20.80 13.34
C SER A 91 -13.02 20.09 14.05
N GLN A 92 -13.23 19.66 15.29
CA GLN A 92 -12.17 19.00 16.08
C GLN A 92 -11.74 17.67 15.44
N VAL A 93 -12.68 16.94 14.85
CA VAL A 93 -12.36 15.71 14.11
C VAL A 93 -11.59 16.01 12.82
N ALA A 94 -11.92 17.10 12.11
CA ALA A 94 -11.15 17.53 10.94
C ALA A 94 -9.70 17.92 11.29
N ASP A 95 -9.50 18.68 12.37
CA ASP A 95 -8.18 19.05 12.88
C ASP A 95 -7.40 17.83 13.40
N PHE A 96 -8.09 16.87 14.01
CA PHE A 96 -7.49 15.61 14.40
C PHE A 96 -7.07 14.79 13.18
N ARG A 97 -7.91 14.72 12.14
CA ARG A 97 -7.63 14.00 10.90
C ARG A 97 -6.37 14.54 10.21
N THR A 98 -6.19 15.86 10.16
CA THR A 98 -4.99 16.47 9.57
C THR A 98 -3.73 16.11 10.37
N LYS A 99 -3.75 16.31 11.70
CA LYS A 99 -2.65 15.92 12.60
C LYS A 99 -2.31 14.43 12.49
N PHE A 100 -3.32 13.56 12.46
CA PHE A 100 -3.16 12.12 12.33
C PHE A 100 -2.49 11.74 11.01
N ASN A 101 -2.96 12.31 9.89
CA ASN A 101 -2.39 12.06 8.57
C ASN A 101 -0.94 12.53 8.47
N ASP A 102 -0.61 13.68 9.04
CA ASP A 102 0.75 14.21 9.03
C ASP A 102 1.70 13.37 9.87
N LEU A 103 1.26 12.91 11.04
CA LEU A 103 2.03 11.96 11.85
C LEU A 103 2.22 10.62 11.11
N GLU A 104 1.16 10.09 10.49
CA GLU A 104 1.24 8.84 9.73
C GLU A 104 2.28 8.93 8.62
N LYS A 105 2.29 10.05 7.88
CA LYS A 105 3.29 10.32 6.85
C LYS A 105 4.70 10.32 7.44
N LYS A 106 4.93 11.06 8.53
CA LYS A 106 6.24 11.11 9.22
C LYS A 106 6.73 9.73 9.66
N ILE A 107 5.85 8.92 10.24
CA ILE A 107 6.17 7.56 10.70
C ILE A 107 6.48 6.65 9.51
N ASN A 108 5.72 6.75 8.43
CA ASN A 108 5.93 5.95 7.22
C ASN A 108 7.26 6.30 6.51
N SER A 109 7.57 7.59 6.38
CA SER A 109 8.83 8.07 5.78
C SER A 109 10.03 7.97 6.72
N LYS A 110 9.81 7.71 8.02
CA LYS A 110 10.82 7.80 9.08
C LYS A 110 11.56 9.14 9.08
N SER A 111 10.87 10.21 8.70
CA SER A 111 11.46 11.54 8.58
C SER A 111 11.30 12.34 9.88
N GLY A 112 12.39 12.93 10.37
CA GLY A 112 12.42 13.75 11.59
C GLY A 112 12.96 13.01 12.81
N SER A 113 12.82 13.64 13.99
CA SER A 113 13.15 13.00 15.27
C SER A 113 12.04 12.02 15.67
N LYS A 114 12.46 10.86 16.18
CA LYS A 114 11.57 9.88 16.80
C LYS A 114 10.86 10.48 18.02
N GLU A 115 11.55 11.30 18.81
CA GLU A 115 10.98 11.89 20.03
C GLU A 115 9.77 12.79 19.71
N ASP A 116 9.84 13.55 18.62
CA ASP A 116 8.73 14.44 18.22
C ASP A 116 7.52 13.65 17.71
N ALA A 117 7.78 12.53 17.03
CA ALA A 117 6.72 11.61 16.62
C ALA A 117 6.05 10.94 17.82
N GLU A 118 6.81 10.56 18.86
CA GLU A 118 6.26 10.00 20.10
C GLU A 118 5.41 11.01 20.88
N LYS A 119 5.83 12.28 20.95
CA LYS A 119 5.04 13.35 21.59
C LYS A 119 3.70 13.55 20.88
N THR A 120 3.74 13.72 19.56
CA THR A 120 2.52 13.89 18.75
C THR A 120 1.63 12.64 18.78
N PHE A 121 2.22 11.44 18.86
CA PHE A 121 1.49 10.20 19.06
C PHE A 121 0.78 10.16 20.43
N ALA A 122 1.45 10.59 21.51
CA ALA A 122 0.86 10.66 22.84
C ALA A 122 -0.30 11.67 22.93
N GLU A 123 -0.18 12.82 22.25
CA GLU A 123 -1.29 13.78 22.10
C GLU A 123 -2.51 13.15 21.40
N ILE A 124 -2.26 12.37 20.34
CA ILE A 124 -3.29 11.62 19.62
C ILE A 124 -3.89 10.51 20.49
N GLU A 125 -3.09 9.82 21.30
CA GLU A 125 -3.54 8.75 22.18
C GLU A 125 -4.47 9.26 23.29
N ALA A 126 -4.23 10.48 23.79
CA ALA A 126 -5.06 11.14 24.80
C ALA A 126 -6.45 11.53 24.28
N SER A 127 -6.60 11.73 22.96
CA SER A 127 -7.90 12.08 22.36
C SER A 127 -8.79 10.85 22.19
N LYS A 128 -10.06 10.96 22.60
CA LYS A 128 -11.08 9.91 22.38
C LYS A 128 -11.45 9.73 20.90
N ILE A 129 -11.22 10.76 20.07
CA ILE A 129 -11.47 10.75 18.61
C ILE A 129 -10.76 9.58 17.91
N ARG A 130 -9.62 9.15 18.46
CA ARG A 130 -8.88 7.97 18.02
C ARG A 130 -9.71 6.69 17.92
N CYS A 131 -10.75 6.55 18.74
CA CYS A 131 -11.60 5.36 18.78
C CYS A 131 -12.65 5.32 17.65
N LEU A 132 -12.76 6.38 16.85
CA LEU A 132 -13.66 6.38 15.70
C LEU A 132 -13.22 5.30 14.69
N PRO A 133 -14.18 4.64 14.01
CA PRO A 133 -13.89 3.56 13.06
C PRO A 133 -12.88 3.93 11.97
N GLU A 134 -12.88 5.18 11.51
CA GLU A 134 -11.93 5.67 10.50
C GLU A 134 -10.46 5.62 10.96
N PHE A 135 -10.20 5.79 12.26
CA PHE A 135 -8.85 5.94 12.79
C PHE A 135 -8.32 4.70 13.49
N TRP A 136 -9.20 3.87 14.07
CA TRP A 136 -8.79 2.79 14.97
C TRP A 136 -7.74 1.84 14.37
N ASP A 137 -7.99 1.30 13.19
CA ASP A 137 -7.08 0.34 12.54
C ASP A 137 -5.77 1.01 12.13
N ARG A 138 -5.86 2.23 11.58
CA ARG A 138 -4.69 3.02 11.18
C ARG A 138 -3.83 3.41 12.38
N PHE A 139 -4.45 3.72 13.52
CA PHE A 139 -3.75 4.05 14.76
C PHE A 139 -2.95 2.84 15.26
N ASN A 140 -3.55 1.65 15.27
CA ASN A 140 -2.87 0.43 15.67
C ASN A 140 -1.70 0.09 14.74
N ALA A 141 -1.89 0.27 13.43
CA ALA A 141 -0.81 0.11 12.45
C ALA A 141 0.31 1.14 12.66
N MET A 142 -0.05 2.40 12.95
CA MET A 142 0.88 3.48 13.23
C MET A 142 1.70 3.21 14.49
N LYS A 143 1.05 2.76 15.59
CA LYS A 143 1.71 2.37 16.84
C LYS A 143 2.80 1.32 16.60
N LYS A 144 2.45 0.26 15.86
CA LYS A 144 3.40 -0.81 15.50
C LYS A 144 4.58 -0.30 14.68
N LYS A 145 4.33 0.65 13.76
CA LYS A 145 5.40 1.27 12.95
C LYS A 145 6.29 2.18 13.79
N LEU A 146 5.72 2.89 14.76
CA LEU A 146 6.47 3.74 15.70
C LEU A 146 7.36 2.90 16.62
N ASP A 147 6.85 1.77 17.14
CA ASP A 147 7.65 0.81 17.91
C ASP A 147 8.80 0.22 17.07
N ALA A 148 8.53 -0.05 15.79
CA ALA A 148 9.53 -0.48 14.82
C ALA A 148 10.42 0.67 14.29
N TRP A 149 10.09 1.93 14.62
CA TRP A 149 10.88 3.09 14.27
C TRP A 149 12.01 3.21 15.28
N GLY A 150 13.15 2.63 14.93
CA GLY A 150 14.35 2.60 15.76
C GLY A 150 15.22 1.42 15.38
N PRO A 151 16.44 1.33 15.93
CA PRO A 151 17.20 0.10 15.83
C PRO A 151 16.41 -1.00 16.51
N ALA A 152 16.26 -2.15 15.86
CA ALA A 152 15.59 -3.31 16.44
C ALA A 152 16.16 -3.59 17.85
N PRO A 153 15.33 -3.98 18.83
CA PRO A 153 15.80 -4.24 20.19
C PRO A 153 16.97 -5.22 20.14
N THR A 154 18.14 -4.73 20.53
CA THR A 154 19.34 -5.56 20.56
C THR A 154 19.32 -6.31 21.87
N ASN A 155 19.02 -7.61 21.79
CA ASN A 155 19.21 -8.46 22.95
C ASN A 155 20.71 -8.52 23.23
N ASN A 156 21.11 -8.35 24.48
CA ASN A 156 22.52 -8.43 24.86
C ASN A 156 22.75 -9.73 25.62
N TYR A 157 23.87 -10.40 25.35
CA TYR A 157 24.25 -11.63 26.04
C TYR A 157 25.65 -11.52 26.63
N THR A 158 25.77 -11.75 27.93
CA THR A 158 27.05 -11.81 28.62
C THR A 158 27.65 -13.20 28.48
N VAL A 159 28.83 -13.29 27.86
CA VAL A 159 29.57 -14.54 27.66
C VAL A 159 30.01 -15.12 29.00
N VAL A 160 29.70 -16.39 29.23
CA VAL A 160 30.14 -17.14 30.42
C VAL A 160 31.32 -18.05 30.05
N LYS A 161 32.16 -18.41 31.03
CA LYS A 161 33.26 -19.35 30.82
C LYS A 161 32.77 -20.66 30.20
N GLY A 162 33.34 -21.05 29.06
CA GLY A 162 32.97 -22.27 28.33
C GLY A 162 31.92 -22.09 27.22
N ASP A 163 31.41 -20.87 27.04
CA ASP A 163 30.59 -20.50 25.90
C ASP A 163 31.43 -20.38 24.62
N CYS A 164 30.78 -20.69 23.49
CA CYS A 164 31.26 -20.36 22.16
C CYS A 164 30.08 -19.84 21.34
N LEU A 165 30.32 -19.12 20.24
CA LEU A 165 29.24 -18.54 19.43
C LEU A 165 28.19 -19.57 18.99
N TRP A 166 28.63 -20.82 18.76
CA TRP A 166 27.75 -21.95 18.46
C TRP A 166 26.81 -22.31 19.62
N LYS A 167 27.33 -22.44 20.84
CA LYS A 167 26.50 -22.72 22.03
C LYS A 167 25.56 -21.57 22.35
N ILE A 168 26.04 -20.33 22.23
CA ILE A 168 25.25 -19.12 22.49
C ILE A 168 24.06 -19.06 21.53
N SER A 169 24.30 -19.20 20.22
CA SER A 169 23.20 -19.23 19.24
C SER A 169 22.24 -20.40 19.41
N GLY A 170 22.68 -21.50 20.03
CA GLY A 170 21.86 -22.65 20.36
C GLY A 170 20.89 -22.45 21.53
N LYS A 171 21.07 -21.41 22.35
CA LYS A 171 20.18 -21.16 23.50
C LYS A 171 18.77 -20.81 23.02
N SER A 172 17.75 -21.33 23.72
CA SER A 172 16.32 -21.08 23.44
C SER A 172 16.00 -19.58 23.43
N ASN A 173 16.63 -18.83 24.35
CA ASN A 173 16.39 -17.40 24.54
C ASN A 173 17.11 -16.50 23.50
N ILE A 174 17.89 -17.10 22.58
CA ILE A 174 18.66 -16.38 21.56
C ILE A 174 18.10 -16.70 20.18
N TYR A 175 18.48 -17.84 19.59
CA TYR A 175 17.98 -18.25 18.27
C TYR A 175 17.41 -19.67 18.25
N ASN A 176 17.58 -20.44 19.33
CA ASN A 176 17.26 -21.86 19.38
C ASN A 176 17.88 -22.67 18.21
N ASN A 177 18.98 -22.18 17.65
CA ASN A 177 19.61 -22.79 16.49
C ASN A 177 21.12 -22.50 16.48
N PRO A 178 21.95 -23.48 16.88
CA PRO A 178 23.40 -23.33 16.94
C PRO A 178 24.04 -22.97 15.58
N LYS A 179 23.30 -23.23 14.50
CA LYS A 179 23.73 -23.03 13.11
C LYS A 179 23.74 -21.56 12.70
N LEU A 180 23.13 -20.69 13.50
CA LEU A 180 23.02 -19.24 13.29
C LEU A 180 24.13 -18.44 13.98
N TRP A 181 25.14 -19.11 14.55
CA TRP A 181 26.33 -18.45 15.09
C TRP A 181 27.01 -17.44 14.14
N PRO A 182 27.03 -17.61 12.79
CA PRO A 182 27.68 -16.63 11.91
C PRO A 182 27.00 -15.26 11.96
N ALA A 183 25.67 -15.22 12.14
CA ALA A 183 24.94 -13.96 12.29
C ALA A 183 25.33 -13.22 13.59
N LEU A 184 25.58 -13.97 14.67
CA LEU A 184 26.08 -13.43 15.92
C LEU A 184 27.50 -12.87 15.76
N TRP A 185 28.36 -13.57 15.02
CA TRP A 185 29.71 -13.07 14.72
C TRP A 185 29.68 -11.81 13.85
N GLU A 186 28.92 -11.82 12.76
CA GLU A 186 28.83 -10.69 11.81
C GLU A 186 28.37 -9.39 12.49
N ALA A 187 27.47 -9.48 13.47
CA ALA A 187 26.99 -8.33 14.23
C ALA A 187 28.01 -7.77 15.24
N ASN A 188 29.01 -8.57 15.64
CA ASN A 188 29.98 -8.23 16.69
C ASN A 188 31.44 -8.14 16.19
N LYS A 189 31.72 -8.49 14.92
CA LYS A 189 33.06 -8.46 14.34
C LYS A 189 33.70 -7.06 14.43
N SER A 190 32.90 -6.00 14.28
CA SER A 190 33.33 -4.61 14.33
C SER A 190 33.30 -4.02 15.75
N GLY A 191 32.75 -4.72 16.74
CA GLY A 191 32.68 -4.24 18.12
C GLY A 191 31.59 -4.92 18.95
N VAL A 192 31.93 -5.36 20.16
CA VAL A 192 31.00 -5.82 21.21
C VAL A 192 30.46 -4.64 22.02
N VAL A 193 29.36 -4.83 22.79
CA VAL A 193 28.75 -3.76 23.60
C VAL A 193 29.67 -3.32 24.73
N SER A 194 30.19 -4.29 25.48
CA SER A 194 31.14 -4.05 26.55
C SER A 194 32.09 -5.24 26.67
N ALA A 195 33.31 -4.95 27.14
CA ALA A 195 34.33 -5.96 27.41
C ALA A 195 35.07 -5.59 28.70
N PRO A 196 35.48 -6.58 29.50
CA PRO A 196 36.32 -6.34 30.67
C PRO A 196 37.67 -5.69 30.29
N PRO A 197 38.37 -5.06 31.26
CA PRO A 197 39.71 -4.52 31.03
C PRO A 197 40.65 -5.59 30.46
N ARG A 198 41.52 -5.20 29.52
CA ARG A 198 42.52 -6.06 28.83
C ARG A 198 41.96 -7.08 27.82
N ILE A 199 40.67 -7.03 27.47
CA ILE A 199 40.07 -7.88 26.44
C ILE A 199 39.76 -7.04 25.18
N PRO A 200 40.00 -7.57 23.95
CA PRO A 200 39.67 -6.84 22.73
C PRO A 200 38.17 -6.60 22.62
N LYS A 201 37.79 -5.38 22.23
CA LYS A 201 36.40 -4.99 21.96
C LYS A 201 35.90 -5.50 20.61
N THR A 202 36.78 -5.95 19.72
CA THR A 202 36.43 -6.50 18.40
C THR A 202 36.68 -8.01 18.38
N ILE A 203 35.92 -8.74 17.55
CA ILE A 203 36.04 -10.19 17.39
C ILE A 203 36.48 -10.48 15.95
N PRO A 204 37.77 -10.31 15.60
CA PRO A 204 38.27 -10.61 14.26
C PRO A 204 38.23 -12.11 13.97
N ASN A 205 38.47 -12.95 14.98
CA ASN A 205 38.40 -14.40 14.88
C ASN A 205 37.10 -14.91 15.53
N PRO A 206 36.17 -15.55 14.79
CA PRO A 206 34.91 -16.06 15.34
C PRO A 206 35.08 -17.13 16.42
N ASN A 207 36.23 -17.79 16.49
CA ASN A 207 36.51 -18.82 17.49
C ASN A 207 37.00 -18.24 18.83
N LEU A 208 37.29 -16.94 18.90
CA LEU A 208 37.91 -16.32 20.07
C LEU A 208 36.95 -15.32 20.72
N ILE A 209 36.23 -15.80 21.74
CA ILE A 209 35.41 -14.98 22.62
C ILE A 209 35.85 -15.19 24.08
N TYR A 210 35.68 -14.16 24.90
CA TYR A 210 36.15 -14.15 26.28
C TYR A 210 34.99 -13.98 27.26
N PRO A 211 35.06 -14.60 28.45
CA PRO A 211 34.06 -14.41 29.50
C PRO A 211 33.92 -12.95 29.91
N GLY A 212 32.70 -12.52 30.20
CA GLY A 212 32.36 -11.14 30.56
C GLY A 212 32.18 -10.19 29.38
N GLN A 213 32.46 -10.61 28.14
CA GLN A 213 32.08 -9.84 26.96
C GLN A 213 30.55 -9.79 26.80
N VAL A 214 29.99 -8.62 26.52
CA VAL A 214 28.55 -8.46 26.23
C VAL A 214 28.37 -8.35 24.73
N LEU A 215 27.80 -9.39 24.12
CA LEU A 215 27.55 -9.50 22.68
C LEU A 215 26.21 -8.88 22.31
N LYS A 216 26.16 -8.20 21.16
CA LYS A 216 24.93 -7.78 20.48
C LYS A 216 24.29 -8.98 19.80
N VAL A 217 23.07 -9.33 20.19
CA VAL A 217 22.27 -10.40 19.60
C VAL A 217 21.22 -9.76 18.69
N PRO A 218 21.44 -9.72 17.35
CA PRO A 218 20.45 -9.16 16.43
C PRO A 218 19.19 -10.03 16.35
N THR A 219 18.00 -9.42 16.39
CA THR A 219 16.75 -10.14 16.14
C THR A 219 16.63 -10.49 14.66
N LEU A 220 16.77 -11.77 14.31
CA LEU A 220 16.68 -12.25 12.93
C LEU A 220 15.22 -12.59 12.56
N THR A 221 14.72 -12.04 11.45
CA THR A 221 13.46 -12.51 10.84
C THR A 221 13.62 -13.92 10.26
N ASP A 222 12.52 -14.66 10.11
CA ASP A 222 12.60 -16.04 9.60
C ASP A 222 13.16 -16.15 8.19
N ALA A 223 12.94 -15.12 7.35
CA ALA A 223 13.58 -15.01 6.04
C ALA A 223 15.11 -14.92 6.16
N GLN A 224 15.62 -14.09 7.09
CA GLN A 224 17.05 -13.94 7.34
C GLN A 224 17.67 -15.23 7.90
N LYS A 225 16.99 -15.90 8.84
CA LYS A 225 17.43 -17.20 9.37
C LYS A 225 17.61 -18.22 8.24
N LYS A 226 16.65 -18.29 7.30
CA LYS A 226 16.73 -19.17 6.12
C LYS A 226 17.92 -18.82 5.23
N ASP A 227 18.20 -17.53 5.00
CA ASP A 227 19.35 -17.10 4.21
C ASP A 227 20.69 -17.55 4.81
N TYR A 228 20.90 -17.34 6.12
CA TYR A 228 22.09 -17.82 6.82
C TYR A 228 22.29 -19.34 6.72
N LEU A 229 21.20 -20.10 6.82
CA LEU A 229 21.24 -21.56 6.66
C LEU A 229 21.60 -21.97 5.24
N LYS A 230 21.04 -21.30 4.22
CA LYS A 230 21.35 -21.53 2.80
C LYS A 230 22.82 -21.25 2.47
N LYS A 231 23.34 -20.08 2.88
CA LYS A 231 24.75 -19.71 2.69
C LYS A 231 25.69 -20.78 3.21
N ARG A 232 25.43 -21.30 4.41
CA ARG A 232 26.26 -22.36 4.98
C ARG A 232 26.18 -23.69 4.20
N VAL A 233 24.99 -24.09 3.74
CA VAL A 233 24.84 -25.30 2.90
C VAL A 233 25.61 -25.13 1.59
N TYR A 234 25.50 -23.95 0.97
CA TYR A 234 26.28 -23.59 -0.21
C TYR A 234 27.79 -23.75 0.03
N TRP A 235 28.33 -23.12 1.08
CA TRP A 235 29.75 -23.24 1.43
C TRP A 235 30.20 -24.68 1.68
N ARG A 236 29.38 -25.49 2.34
CA ARG A 236 29.66 -26.92 2.57
C ARG A 236 29.75 -27.66 1.25
N ASN A 237 28.77 -27.50 0.37
CA ASN A 237 28.70 -28.19 -0.91
C ASN A 237 29.86 -27.79 -1.83
N THR A 238 30.23 -26.50 -1.84
CA THR A 238 31.38 -26.00 -2.60
C THR A 238 32.70 -26.61 -2.11
N LYS A 239 32.91 -26.69 -0.79
CA LYS A 239 34.10 -27.37 -0.23
C LYS A 239 34.15 -28.85 -0.62
N THR A 240 33.01 -29.57 -0.57
CA THR A 240 32.92 -30.96 -0.99
C THR A 240 33.26 -31.13 -2.46
N LYS A 241 32.69 -30.29 -3.35
CA LYS A 241 32.99 -30.29 -4.79
C LYS A 241 34.47 -30.04 -5.08
N ASN A 242 35.07 -29.06 -4.39
CA ASN A 242 36.50 -28.75 -4.57
C ASN A 242 37.39 -29.88 -4.06
N ARG A 243 37.00 -30.57 -2.98
CA ARG A 243 37.71 -31.75 -2.49
C ARG A 243 37.65 -32.89 -3.51
N ILE A 244 36.47 -33.17 -4.07
CA ILE A 244 36.28 -34.19 -5.11
C ILE A 244 37.08 -33.84 -6.37
N LYS A 245 37.06 -32.59 -6.82
CA LYS A 245 37.86 -32.14 -7.98
C LYS A 245 39.37 -32.28 -7.74
N LYS A 246 39.83 -32.04 -6.51
CA LYS A 246 41.24 -32.20 -6.15
C LYS A 246 41.63 -33.67 -6.18
N THR A 247 40.82 -34.56 -5.61
CA THR A 247 41.11 -36.01 -5.61
C THR A 247 41.06 -36.61 -7.02
N THR A 248 40.08 -36.25 -7.85
CA THR A 248 40.01 -36.74 -9.24
C THR A 248 41.15 -36.23 -10.11
N LYS A 249 41.63 -34.99 -9.88
CA LYS A 249 42.80 -34.45 -10.60
C LYS A 249 44.09 -35.20 -10.21
N THR A 250 44.28 -35.50 -8.93
CA THR A 250 45.45 -36.28 -8.46
C THR A 250 45.45 -37.69 -9.04
N GLU A 251 44.30 -38.39 -9.00
CA GLU A 251 44.17 -39.74 -9.59
C GLU A 251 44.43 -39.78 -11.10
N SER A 252 43.99 -38.76 -11.85
CA SER A 252 44.25 -38.67 -13.30
C SER A 252 45.71 -38.41 -13.67
N THR A 253 46.49 -37.81 -12.75
CA THR A 253 47.90 -37.48 -12.97
C THR A 253 48.78 -38.69 -12.67
N GLU A 254 48.51 -39.41 -11.58
CA GLU A 254 49.21 -40.66 -11.24
C GLU A 254 48.98 -41.77 -12.28
N LYS A 255 47.78 -41.83 -12.87
CA LYS A 255 47.48 -42.84 -13.92
C LYS A 255 48.28 -42.60 -15.19
N LYS A 256 48.50 -41.35 -15.61
CA LYS A 256 49.35 -40.99 -16.78
C LYS A 256 50.82 -41.33 -16.54
N GLU A 257 51.34 -41.04 -15.35
CA GLU A 257 52.74 -41.29 -15.00
C GLU A 257 53.05 -42.80 -14.88
N SER A 258 52.05 -43.60 -14.46
CA SER A 258 52.16 -45.07 -14.42
C SER A 258 52.11 -45.76 -15.79
N THR A 259 51.41 -45.16 -16.77
CA THR A 259 51.36 -45.69 -18.14
C THR A 259 52.63 -45.37 -18.93
N GLU A 260 53.28 -44.24 -18.65
CA GLU A 260 54.50 -43.80 -19.34
C GLU A 260 55.73 -44.63 -18.91
N LYS A 261 55.79 -45.07 -17.64
CA LYS A 261 56.86 -45.95 -17.12
C LYS A 261 56.79 -47.41 -17.58
N LYS A 262 55.67 -47.86 -18.16
CA LYS A 262 55.52 -49.24 -18.69
C LYS A 262 55.83 -49.37 -20.19
N SER A 263 56.10 -48.27 -20.88
CA SER A 263 56.39 -48.22 -22.32
C SER A 263 57.86 -47.94 -22.65
N ASN A 264 58.76 -48.01 -21.67
CA ASN A 264 60.21 -47.83 -21.82
C ASN A 264 60.96 -49.10 -21.40
#